data_AF-A0A0T6LXW4-F1
#
_entry.id   AF-A0A0T6LXW4-F1
#
_cell.length_a   1.000
_cell.length_b   1.000
_cell.length_c   1.000
_cell.angle_alpha   90.00
_cell.angle_beta   90.00
_cell.angle_gamma   90.00
#
_symmetry.space_group_name_H-M   'P 1'
#
loop_
_entity.id
_entity.type
_entity.pdbx_description
1 polymer ?
#
loop_
_entity_poly.entity_id
_entity_poly.type
_entity_poly.pdbx_seq_one_letter_code
_entity_poly.pdbx_strand_id
1 'polypeptide(L)'
;MAYADPMDAGAAGAAALMAVLNDAVRDFRAYGYEQYLAHRDFVRPRFEGLIPAATSPTVAVGVAYELRYDPPGVQPREAEMYLTLRLCDDAFVVAGDASFDDPQPDDFAGVTQRYLLELPEVRMTDLGECVAMIRRYTARMCAYTSFLDDVGVPRAS
;
A
#
# COMPACT_ATOMS: atom_id res chain seq x y z
N MET A 1 19.76 2.50 -39.41
CA MET A 1 19.54 2.02 -38.03
C MET A 1 19.19 3.25 -37.21
N ALA A 2 17.91 3.47 -36.89
CA ALA A 2 17.49 4.66 -36.16
C ALA A 2 17.87 4.50 -34.70
N TYR A 3 18.65 5.44 -34.17
CA TYR A 3 18.99 5.51 -32.75
C TYR A 3 17.74 6.02 -32.02
N ALA A 4 17.16 5.22 -31.13
CA ALA A 4 16.07 5.70 -30.29
C ALA A 4 16.63 6.79 -29.35
N ASP A 5 15.95 7.92 -29.27
CA ASP A 5 16.35 9.04 -28.40
C ASP A 5 16.24 8.59 -26.93
N PRO A 6 17.32 8.64 -26.12
CA PRO A 6 17.28 8.31 -24.70
C PRO A 6 16.20 9.07 -23.91
N MET A 7 15.84 10.27 -24.36
CA MET A 7 14.77 11.08 -23.77
C MET A 7 13.38 10.46 -23.99
N ASP A 8 13.16 9.79 -25.13
CA ASP A 8 11.92 9.08 -25.45
C ASP A 8 11.80 7.77 -24.65
N ALA A 9 12.92 7.04 -24.49
CA ALA A 9 12.96 5.83 -23.68
C ALA A 9 12.70 6.09 -22.18
N GLY A 10 13.27 7.17 -21.63
CA GLY A 10 13.01 7.59 -20.26
C GLY A 10 11.55 8.01 -20.03
N ALA A 11 10.98 8.79 -20.96
CA ALA A 11 9.58 9.21 -20.90
C ALA A 11 8.61 8.03 -21.03
N ALA A 12 8.87 7.10 -21.96
CA ALA A 12 8.09 5.88 -22.13
C ALA A 12 8.15 5.00 -20.87
N GLY A 13 9.33 4.88 -20.25
CA GLY A 13 9.50 4.13 -19.00
C GLY A 13 8.72 4.72 -17.83
N ALA A 14 8.80 6.05 -17.65
CA ALA A 14 8.01 6.76 -16.65
C ALA A 14 6.50 6.61 -16.88
N ALA A 15 6.05 6.69 -18.14
CA ALA A 15 4.65 6.48 -18.49
C ALA A 15 4.17 5.06 -18.14
N ALA A 16 5.00 4.03 -18.39
CA ALA A 16 4.68 2.65 -18.04
C ALA A 16 4.56 2.44 -16.51
N LEU A 17 5.46 3.03 -15.72
CA LEU A 17 5.38 3.00 -14.25
C LEU A 17 4.13 3.71 -13.74
N MET A 18 3.84 4.91 -14.25
CA MET A 18 2.66 5.65 -13.86
C MET A 18 1.37 4.92 -14.24
N ALA A 19 1.34 4.24 -15.39
CA ALA A 19 0.19 3.44 -15.80
C ALA A 19 -0.06 2.28 -14.83
N VAL A 20 0.97 1.50 -14.47
CA VAL A 20 0.79 0.36 -13.56
C VAL A 20 0.49 0.81 -12.12
N LEU A 21 1.03 1.93 -11.66
CA LEU A 21 0.69 2.50 -10.35
C LEU A 21 -0.76 3.00 -10.33
N ASN A 22 -1.24 3.61 -11.41
CA ASN A 22 -2.65 4.01 -11.53
C ASN A 22 -3.60 2.80 -11.56
N ASP A 23 -3.21 1.70 -12.21
CA ASP A 23 -3.96 0.44 -12.15
C ASP A 23 -4.01 -0.08 -10.71
N ALA A 24 -2.87 -0.09 -10.00
CA ALA A 24 -2.82 -0.48 -8.60
C ALA A 24 -3.72 0.40 -7.70
N VAL A 25 -3.73 1.73 -7.91
CA VAL A 25 -4.63 2.65 -7.18
C VAL A 25 -6.10 2.25 -7.39
N ARG A 26 -6.49 1.88 -8.62
CA ARG A 26 -7.87 1.46 -8.90
C ARG A 26 -8.21 0.16 -8.18
N ASP A 27 -7.30 -0.81 -8.20
CA ASP A 27 -7.49 -2.11 -7.54
C ASP A 27 -7.61 -1.96 -6.02
N PHE A 28 -6.70 -1.19 -5.39
CA PHE A 28 -6.78 -0.92 -3.95
C PHE A 28 -8.02 -0.10 -3.56
N ARG A 29 -8.50 0.80 -4.43
CA ARG A 29 -9.77 1.51 -4.20
C ARG A 29 -10.97 0.58 -4.27
N ALA A 30 -11.01 -0.33 -5.24
CA ALA A 30 -12.07 -1.31 -5.38
C ALA A 30 -12.09 -2.27 -4.17
N TYR A 31 -10.95 -2.90 -3.89
CA TYR A 31 -10.73 -3.73 -2.70
C TYR A 31 -11.13 -2.98 -1.43
N GLY A 32 -10.63 -1.76 -1.28
CA GLY A 32 -10.81 -1.04 -0.04
C GLY A 32 -12.24 -0.55 0.19
N TYR A 33 -12.98 -0.31 -0.89
CA TYR A 33 -14.42 -0.03 -0.84
C TYR A 33 -15.22 -1.28 -0.43
N GLU A 34 -14.86 -2.47 -0.91
CA GLU A 34 -15.50 -3.72 -0.49
C GLU A 34 -15.30 -3.98 1.01
N GLN A 35 -14.07 -3.81 1.50
CA GLN A 35 -13.76 -3.87 2.93
C GLN A 35 -14.55 -2.82 3.73
N TYR A 36 -14.59 -1.57 3.26
CA TYR A 36 -15.39 -0.53 3.91
C TYR A 36 -16.87 -0.91 3.99
N LEU A 37 -17.48 -1.42 2.91
CA LEU A 37 -18.88 -1.83 2.94
C LEU A 37 -19.16 -2.91 3.99
N ALA A 38 -18.23 -3.85 4.18
CA ALA A 38 -18.33 -4.90 5.17
C ALA A 38 -18.17 -4.41 6.62
N HIS A 39 -17.51 -3.26 6.84
CA HIS A 39 -17.14 -2.75 8.18
C HIS A 39 -17.56 -1.28 8.42
N ARG A 40 -18.48 -0.74 7.62
CA ARG A 40 -18.77 0.71 7.47
C ARG A 40 -19.08 1.46 8.77
N ASP A 41 -19.57 0.75 9.78
CA ASP A 41 -19.95 1.34 11.08
C ASP A 41 -18.71 1.55 11.99
N PHE A 42 -17.59 0.89 11.68
CA PHE A 42 -16.42 0.78 12.55
C PHE A 42 -15.14 1.34 11.94
N VAL A 43 -15.15 1.73 10.66
CA VAL A 43 -13.95 2.25 9.99
C VAL A 43 -14.25 3.49 9.17
N ARG A 44 -13.21 4.30 8.95
CA ARG A 44 -13.21 5.36 7.94
C ARG A 44 -12.05 5.12 6.97
N PRO A 45 -12.34 4.87 5.68
CA PRO A 45 -11.29 4.59 4.71
C PRO A 45 -10.57 5.88 4.30
N ARG A 46 -9.26 5.76 4.10
CA ARG A 46 -8.35 6.75 3.51
C ARG A 46 -7.64 6.06 2.34
N PHE A 47 -8.09 6.37 1.13
CA PHE A 47 -7.49 5.82 -0.09
C PHE A 47 -6.29 6.66 -0.49
N GLU A 48 -5.13 6.03 -0.63
CA GLU A 48 -3.88 6.77 -0.74
C GLU A 48 -3.06 6.37 -1.94
N GLY A 49 -2.57 7.41 -2.64
CA GLY A 49 -1.40 7.35 -3.50
C GLY A 49 -0.43 8.39 -2.96
N LEU A 50 0.47 7.98 -2.07
CA LEU A 50 1.44 8.86 -1.44
C LEU A 50 2.73 8.89 -2.26
N ILE A 51 3.21 10.10 -2.53
CA ILE A 51 4.61 10.33 -2.87
C ILE A 51 5.18 11.05 -1.64
N PRO A 52 5.96 10.38 -0.76
CA PRO A 52 6.61 11.05 0.35
C PRO A 52 7.47 12.22 -0.14
N ALA A 53 7.75 13.17 0.75
CA ALA A 53 8.53 14.37 0.41
C ALA A 53 9.86 14.03 -0.30
N ALA A 54 10.30 14.96 -1.17
CA ALA A 54 11.30 14.80 -2.24
C ALA A 54 12.70 14.25 -1.88
N THR A 55 12.96 13.88 -0.62
CA THR A 55 14.23 13.30 -0.16
C THR A 55 14.33 11.79 -0.39
N SER A 56 13.23 11.12 -0.74
CA SER A 56 13.23 9.71 -1.14
C SER A 56 12.32 9.54 -2.36
N PRO A 57 12.83 9.05 -3.50
CA PRO A 57 12.01 8.79 -4.68
C PRO A 57 11.18 7.52 -4.48
N THR A 58 10.26 7.58 -3.53
CA THR A 58 9.38 6.50 -3.11
C THR A 58 7.95 6.86 -3.49
N VAL A 59 7.17 5.85 -3.86
CA VAL A 59 5.73 5.95 -4.08
C VAL A 59 5.08 4.81 -3.30
N ALA A 60 4.07 5.13 -2.51
CA ALA A 60 3.24 4.15 -1.83
C ALA A 60 1.81 4.25 -2.38
N VAL A 61 1.21 3.10 -2.69
CA VAL A 61 -0.17 2.99 -3.18
C VAL A 61 -0.90 1.97 -2.34
N GLY A 62 -2.07 2.32 -1.83
CA GLY A 62 -2.78 1.44 -0.93
C GLY A 62 -4.05 2.02 -0.33
N VAL A 63 -4.45 1.44 0.78
CA VAL A 63 -5.60 1.85 1.57
C VAL A 63 -5.26 1.81 3.06
N ALA A 64 -5.69 2.84 3.77
CA ALA A 64 -5.68 2.88 5.23
C ALA A 64 -7.11 3.00 5.76
N TYR A 65 -7.31 2.56 7.00
CA TYR A 65 -8.56 2.63 7.73
C TYR A 65 -8.31 3.19 9.11
N GLU A 66 -8.91 4.34 9.41
CA GLU A 66 -9.04 4.82 10.78
C GLU A 66 -10.09 3.96 11.49
N LEU A 67 -9.70 3.34 12.61
CA LEU A 67 -10.57 2.47 13.41
C LEU A 67 -11.40 3.33 14.38
N ARG A 68 -12.73 3.24 14.28
CA ARG A 68 -13.67 4.14 14.98
C ARG A 68 -14.26 3.60 16.29
N TYR A 69 -13.91 2.37 16.66
CA TYR A 69 -14.41 1.73 17.88
C TYR A 69 -13.49 1.91 19.08
N ASP A 70 -12.40 2.67 18.92
CA ASP A 70 -11.48 2.96 20.01
C ASP A 70 -12.12 3.85 21.09
N PRO A 71 -11.80 3.62 22.38
CA PRO A 71 -12.32 4.44 23.46
C PRO A 71 -11.99 5.93 23.28
N PRO A 72 -12.86 6.85 23.72
CA PRO A 72 -12.56 8.27 23.72
C PRO A 72 -11.25 8.59 24.46
N GLY A 73 -10.36 9.37 23.84
CA GLY A 73 -9.08 9.78 24.43
C GLY A 73 -7.88 8.91 24.06
N VAL A 74 -8.10 7.84 23.29
CA VAL A 74 -7.02 7.06 22.65
C VAL A 74 -6.71 7.66 21.27
N GLN A 75 -5.44 7.67 20.87
CA GLN A 75 -5.06 8.04 19.50
C GLN A 75 -5.74 7.07 18.52
N PRO A 76 -6.39 7.57 17.44
CA PRO A 76 -7.03 6.69 16.48
C PRO A 76 -6.02 5.70 15.91
N ARG A 77 -6.32 4.41 16.02
CA ARG A 77 -5.51 3.35 15.43
C ARG A 77 -5.78 3.28 13.94
N GLU A 78 -4.75 3.02 13.16
CA GLU A 78 -4.86 2.81 11.73
C GLU A 78 -4.60 1.34 11.38
N ALA A 79 -5.38 0.81 10.43
CA ALA A 79 -5.09 -0.43 9.73
C ALA A 79 -4.76 -0.11 8.27
N GLU A 80 -3.61 -0.55 7.81
CA GLU A 80 -3.00 -0.09 6.56
C GLU A 80 -2.61 -1.25 5.66
N MET A 81 -2.70 -1.04 4.36
CA MET A 81 -2.25 -1.98 3.35
C MET A 81 -1.64 -1.20 2.19
N TYR A 82 -0.33 -1.35 1.96
CA TYR A 82 0.43 -0.57 1.00
C TYR A 82 1.37 -1.39 0.14
N LEU A 83 1.38 -1.09 -1.15
CA LEU A 83 2.47 -1.41 -2.04
C LEU A 83 3.41 -0.21 -2.12
N THR A 84 4.70 -0.44 -1.94
CA THR A 84 5.73 0.60 -2.03
C THR A 84 6.67 0.33 -3.19
N LEU A 85 6.88 1.33 -4.04
CA LEU A 85 7.92 1.39 -5.06
C LEU A 85 8.96 2.43 -4.65
N ARG A 86 10.21 2.03 -4.49
CA ARG A 86 11.35 2.92 -4.30
C ARG A 86 12.24 2.88 -5.53
N LEU A 87 12.55 4.05 -6.07
CA LEU A 87 13.55 4.21 -7.11
C LEU A 87 14.93 4.35 -6.46
N CYS A 88 15.90 3.57 -6.92
CA CYS A 88 17.31 3.71 -6.57
C CYS A 88 18.08 4.11 -7.83
N ASP A 89 19.33 4.55 -7.66
CA ASP A 89 20.15 5.04 -8.77
C ASP A 89 20.25 4.06 -9.96
N ASP A 90 20.21 2.77 -9.68
CA ASP A 90 20.40 1.66 -10.64
C ASP A 90 19.29 0.60 -10.59
N ALA A 91 18.24 0.79 -9.78
CA ALA A 91 17.24 -0.26 -9.54
C ALA A 91 15.88 0.26 -9.11
N PHE A 92 14.88 -0.59 -9.29
CA PHE A 92 13.57 -0.51 -8.67
C PHE A 92 13.52 -1.44 -7.46
N VAL A 93 12.88 -0.99 -6.40
CA VAL A 93 12.61 -1.81 -5.22
C VAL A 93 11.12 -1.81 -4.97
N VAL A 94 10.51 -2.99 -4.99
CA VAL A 94 9.08 -3.18 -4.72
C VAL A 94 8.92 -3.96 -3.42
N ALA A 95 8.09 -3.45 -2.53
CA ALA A 95 7.69 -4.10 -1.29
C ALA A 95 6.17 -3.97 -1.12
N GLY A 96 5.58 -4.76 -0.23
CA GLY A 96 4.19 -4.57 0.14
C GLY A 96 3.85 -5.23 1.46
N ASP A 97 2.99 -4.59 2.22
CA ASP A 97 2.63 -5.02 3.57
C ASP A 97 1.19 -4.67 3.90
N ALA A 98 0.62 -5.44 4.83
CA ALA A 98 -0.61 -5.11 5.52
C ALA A 98 -0.34 -5.14 7.02
N SER A 99 -0.65 -4.04 7.69
CA SER A 99 -0.30 -3.82 9.09
C SER A 99 -1.40 -3.06 9.82
N PHE A 100 -1.29 -3.01 11.14
CA PHE A 100 -2.17 -2.18 11.96
C PHE A 100 -1.47 -1.74 13.23
N ASP A 101 -1.99 -0.68 13.80
CA ASP A 101 -1.62 -0.15 15.10
C ASP A 101 -2.09 -1.08 16.23
N ASP A 102 -1.17 -1.84 16.83
CA ASP A 102 -1.44 -2.73 17.96
C ASP A 102 -1.12 -2.00 19.28
N PRO A 103 -2.12 -1.77 20.17
CA PRO A 103 -1.89 -1.16 21.46
C PRO A 103 -1.13 -2.12 22.36
N GLN A 104 0.02 -1.67 22.89
CA GLN A 104 0.82 -2.48 23.81
C GLN A 104 0.15 -2.55 25.20
N PRO A 105 0.12 -3.72 25.85
CA PRO A 105 -0.34 -3.84 27.23
C PRO A 105 0.74 -3.28 28.18
N ASP A 106 0.41 -2.14 28.79
CA ASP A 106 1.02 -1.48 29.95
C ASP A 106 2.49 -0.97 29.85
N ASP A 107 2.69 0.23 30.43
CA ASP A 107 3.94 0.99 30.69
C ASP A 107 4.72 1.62 29.53
N PHE A 108 4.41 1.33 28.27
CA PHE A 108 4.88 2.13 27.14
C PHE A 108 3.69 2.83 26.50
N ALA A 109 3.56 4.14 26.72
CA ALA A 109 2.64 4.99 25.97
C ALA A 109 3.10 5.02 24.50
N GLY A 110 2.75 3.98 23.74
CA GLY A 110 3.20 3.79 22.37
C GLY A 110 2.33 2.77 21.65
N VAL A 111 2.15 3.01 20.36
CA VAL A 111 1.52 2.09 19.42
C VAL A 111 2.65 1.36 18.69
N THR A 112 2.55 0.03 18.57
CA THR A 112 3.48 -0.75 17.73
C THR A 112 2.77 -1.18 16.47
N GLN A 113 3.41 -0.98 15.33
CA GLN A 113 2.92 -1.51 14.07
C GLN A 113 3.08 -3.04 14.06
N ARG A 114 1.96 -3.74 13.89
CA ARG A 114 1.93 -5.20 13.75
C ARG A 114 1.59 -5.57 12.32
N TYR A 115 2.41 -6.43 11.74
CA TYR A 115 2.23 -6.90 10.37
C TYR A 115 1.38 -8.17 10.33
N LEU A 116 0.37 -8.18 9.47
CA LEU A 116 -0.48 -9.33 9.15
C LEU A 116 -0.04 -10.01 7.84
N LEU A 117 0.51 -9.22 6.91
CA LEU A 117 1.07 -9.69 5.66
C LEU A 117 2.34 -8.89 5.37
N GLU A 118 3.44 -9.58 5.07
CA GLU A 118 4.66 -8.97 4.53
C GLU A 118 5.05 -9.71 3.26
N LEU A 119 5.12 -8.96 2.16
CA LEU A 119 5.69 -9.44 0.91
C LEU A 119 7.19 -9.11 0.91
N PRO A 120 8.04 -10.01 0.41
CA PRO A 120 9.47 -9.78 0.43
C PRO A 120 9.82 -8.53 -0.38
N GLU A 121 10.79 -7.74 0.11
CA GLU A 121 11.35 -6.66 -0.70
C GLU A 121 12.10 -7.27 -1.89
N VAL A 122 11.75 -6.86 -3.12
CA VAL A 122 12.43 -7.31 -4.35
C VAL A 122 13.08 -6.14 -5.05
N ARG A 123 14.38 -6.26 -5.28
CA ARG A 123 15.19 -5.33 -6.07
C ARG A 123 15.37 -5.86 -7.49
N MET A 124 15.14 -5.01 -8.49
CA MET A 124 15.27 -5.36 -9.91
C MET A 124 15.78 -4.17 -10.73
N THR A 125 16.51 -4.44 -11.81
CA THR A 125 17.07 -3.41 -12.69
C THR A 125 16.26 -3.24 -13.97
N ASP A 126 15.44 -4.23 -14.33
CA ASP A 126 14.58 -4.19 -15.52
C ASP A 126 13.21 -3.57 -15.20
N LEU A 127 12.76 -2.68 -16.08
CA LEU A 127 11.48 -2.00 -15.94
C LEU A 127 10.29 -2.96 -16.13
N GLY A 128 10.39 -3.92 -17.05
CA GLY A 128 9.35 -4.91 -17.30
C GLY A 128 9.14 -5.80 -16.08
N GLU A 129 10.22 -6.24 -15.45
CA GLU A 129 10.19 -6.97 -14.18
C GLU A 129 9.55 -6.13 -13.07
N CYS A 130 9.88 -4.83 -12.98
CA CYS A 130 9.24 -3.92 -12.03
C CYS A 130 7.72 -3.82 -12.23
N VAL A 131 7.28 -3.61 -13.47
CA VAL A 131 5.84 -3.54 -13.79
C VAL A 131 5.14 -4.85 -13.46
N ALA A 132 5.75 -5.99 -13.78
CA ALA A 132 5.20 -7.31 -13.47
C ALA A 132 5.12 -7.54 -11.95
N MET A 133 6.12 -7.09 -11.20
CA MET A 133 6.14 -7.23 -9.74
C MET A 133 5.05 -6.39 -9.08
N ILE A 134 4.87 -5.14 -9.52
CA ILE A 134 3.79 -4.27 -9.00
C ILE A 134 2.44 -4.95 -9.20
N ARG A 135 2.13 -5.42 -10.42
CA ARG A 135 0.88 -6.14 -10.71
C ARG A 135 0.70 -7.37 -9.81
N ARG A 136 1.76 -8.15 -9.63
CA ARG A 136 1.73 -9.36 -8.80
C ARG A 136 1.46 -9.03 -7.34
N TYR A 137 2.11 -7.99 -6.80
CA TYR A 137 1.98 -7.62 -5.39
C TYR A 137 0.61 -7.01 -5.12
N THR A 138 0.14 -6.09 -5.98
CA THR A 138 -1.23 -5.58 -5.92
C THR A 138 -2.26 -6.72 -5.91
N ALA A 139 -2.17 -7.66 -6.86
CA ALA A 139 -3.11 -8.77 -6.93
C ALA A 139 -3.08 -9.67 -5.68
N ARG A 140 -1.88 -9.93 -5.15
CA ARG A 140 -1.72 -10.74 -3.93
C ARG A 140 -2.28 -10.05 -2.70
N MET A 141 -2.08 -8.74 -2.58
CA MET A 141 -2.58 -7.94 -1.46
C MET A 141 -4.09 -7.78 -1.53
N CYS A 142 -4.65 -7.44 -2.69
CA CYS A 142 -6.11 -7.37 -2.88
C CYS A 142 -6.82 -8.74 -2.75
N ALA A 143 -6.09 -9.85 -2.85
CA ALA A 143 -6.63 -11.18 -2.56
C ALA A 143 -6.75 -11.48 -1.05
N TYR A 144 -6.15 -10.65 -0.18
CA TYR A 144 -6.23 -10.80 1.27
C TYR A 144 -7.53 -10.20 1.82
N THR A 145 -8.64 -10.91 1.61
CA THR A 145 -9.99 -10.40 1.88
C THR A 145 -10.41 -10.43 3.36
N SER A 146 -9.67 -11.13 4.23
CA SER A 146 -9.93 -11.18 5.68
C SER A 146 -9.21 -10.09 6.48
N PHE A 147 -8.57 -9.11 5.82
CA PHE A 147 -7.71 -8.12 6.47
C PHE A 147 -8.36 -7.44 7.70
N LEU A 148 -9.53 -6.81 7.55
CA LEU A 148 -10.19 -6.13 8.66
C LEU A 148 -10.78 -7.11 9.69
N ASP A 149 -11.15 -8.33 9.27
CA ASP A 149 -11.55 -9.40 10.20
C ASP A 149 -10.37 -9.84 11.09
N ASP A 150 -9.17 -9.98 10.51
CA ASP A 150 -7.95 -10.40 11.20
C ASP A 150 -7.41 -9.32 12.15
N VAL A 151 -7.68 -8.04 11.85
CA VAL A 151 -7.50 -6.91 12.78
C VAL A 151 -8.52 -6.95 13.94
N GLY A 152 -9.61 -7.71 13.79
CA GLY A 152 -10.69 -7.82 14.79
C GLY A 152 -11.76 -6.75 14.67
N VAL A 153 -11.87 -6.08 13.51
CA VAL A 153 -12.90 -5.08 13.27
C VAL A 153 -14.26 -5.76 13.10
N PRO A 154 -15.29 -5.36 13.86
CA PRO A 154 -16.61 -5.95 13.69
C PRO A 154 -17.18 -5.67 12.30
N ARG A 155 -18.00 -6.59 11.79
CA ARG A 155 -18.73 -6.40 10.54
C ARG A 155 -19.96 -5.54 10.76
N ALA A 156 -20.32 -4.76 9.74
CA ALA A 156 -21.54 -3.97 9.68
C ALA A 156 -22.78 -4.88 9.74
N SER A 157 -23.86 -4.36 10.34
CA SER A 157 -25.17 -5.02 10.38
C SER A 157 -26.02 -4.69 9.15
#